data_AF-A0A7S2CKX2-F1
#
_entry.id   AF-A0A7S2CKX2-F1
#
_cell.length_a   1.000
_cell.length_b   1.000
_cell.length_c   1.000
_cell.angle_alpha   90.00
_cell.angle_beta   90.00
_cell.angle_gamma   90.00
#
_symmetry.space_group_name_H-M   'P 1'
#
loop_
_entity.id
_entity.type
_entity.pdbx_description
1 polymer ?
#
loop_
_entity_poly.entity_id
_entity_poly.type
_entity_poly.pdbx_seq_one_letter_code
_entity_poly.pdbx_strand_id
1 'polypeptide(L)'
;PSAYETYEILRFVGEAIDEAGRAVEVPEEVSALIESIAAQLGRLSSEPSATDFEYWDRVHDALEVYRSATEATFSGKLVAWEPARLGRSTGVLGAMLARMDQGFKRALTFASNGVVPTYFKFTVTKYELTGATSSRGLPTVKV
;
A
#
# COMPACT_ATOMS: atom_id res chain seq x y z
N PRO A 1 11.12 8.94 4.47
CA PRO A 1 12.22 7.95 4.44
C PRO A 1 11.70 6.52 4.20
N SER A 2 10.75 6.05 5.01
CA SER A 2 10.19 4.69 4.91
C SER A 2 9.65 4.33 3.52
N ALA A 3 8.99 5.25 2.81
CA ALA A 3 8.50 4.97 1.45
C ALA A 3 9.63 4.65 0.45
N TYR A 4 10.79 5.30 0.55
CA TYR A 4 11.95 5.02 -0.32
C TYR A 4 12.65 3.73 0.08
N GLU A 5 12.77 3.47 1.38
CA GLU A 5 13.31 2.20 1.89
C GLU A 5 12.46 1.01 1.46
N THR A 6 11.13 1.12 1.58
CA THR A 6 10.20 0.10 1.08
C THR A 6 10.35 -0.11 -0.43
N TYR A 7 10.53 0.97 -1.21
CA TYR A 7 10.75 0.85 -2.66
C TYR A 7 11.98 0.01 -2.98
N GLU A 8 13.11 0.30 -2.32
CA GLU A 8 14.35 -0.45 -2.53
C GLU A 8 14.22 -1.92 -2.11
N ILE A 9 13.50 -2.21 -1.01
CA ILE A 9 13.23 -3.58 -0.59
C ILE A 9 12.38 -4.31 -1.64
N LEU A 10 11.28 -3.71 -2.11
CA LEU A 10 10.43 -4.32 -3.13
C LEU A 10 11.17 -4.53 -4.45
N ARG A 11 12.01 -3.56 -4.84
CA ARG A 11 12.85 -3.65 -6.03
C ARG A 11 13.82 -4.82 -5.91
N PHE A 12 14.55 -4.90 -4.80
CA PHE A 12 15.50 -5.99 -4.54
C PHE A 12 14.81 -7.37 -4.53
N VAL A 13 13.70 -7.51 -3.79
CA VAL A 13 12.95 -8.77 -3.72
C VAL A 13 12.43 -9.18 -5.10
N GLY A 14 11.85 -8.23 -5.86
CA GLY A 14 11.33 -8.53 -7.19
C GLY A 14 12.42 -8.88 -8.21
N GLU A 15 13.59 -8.23 -8.14
CA GLU A 15 14.77 -8.59 -8.95
C GLU A 15 15.28 -9.99 -8.58
N ALA A 16 15.38 -10.32 -7.29
CA ALA A 16 15.82 -11.64 -6.85
C ALA A 16 14.87 -12.76 -7.30
N ILE A 17 13.56 -12.51 -7.34
CA ILE A 17 12.57 -13.46 -7.85
C ILE A 17 12.74 -13.68 -9.36
N ASP A 18 12.89 -12.60 -10.12
CA ASP A 18 13.11 -12.67 -11.57
C ASP A 18 14.42 -13.40 -11.90
N GLU A 19 15.50 -13.11 -11.17
CA GLU A 19 16.82 -13.74 -11.36
C GLU A 19 16.81 -15.22 -10.98
N ALA A 20 16.16 -15.58 -9.87
CA ALA A 20 16.08 -16.97 -9.42
C ALA A 20 15.26 -17.85 -10.39
N GLY A 21 14.30 -17.25 -11.13
CA GLY A 21 13.54 -17.94 -12.18
C GLY A 21 12.72 -19.13 -11.68
N ARG A 22 12.38 -19.18 -10.38
CA ARG A 22 11.64 -20.28 -9.75
C ARG A 22 10.49 -19.77 -8.90
N ALA A 23 9.47 -20.60 -8.75
CA ALA A 23 8.31 -20.28 -7.93
C ALA A 23 8.69 -19.99 -6.46
N VAL A 24 7.96 -19.03 -5.87
CA VAL A 24 8.03 -18.70 -4.44
C VAL A 24 6.77 -19.20 -3.77
N GLU A 25 6.93 -19.99 -2.71
CA GLU A 25 5.81 -20.44 -1.89
C GLU A 25 5.51 -19.42 -0.79
N VAL A 26 4.25 -19.02 -0.70
CA VAL A 26 3.75 -18.13 0.36
C VAL A 26 2.54 -18.77 1.04
N PRO A 27 2.25 -18.47 2.32
CA PRO A 27 1.00 -18.90 2.95
C PRO A 27 -0.23 -18.45 2.15
N GLU A 28 -1.28 -19.27 2.10
CA GLU A 28 -2.49 -18.96 1.32
C GLU A 28 -3.14 -17.63 1.72
N GLU A 29 -3.04 -17.25 3.00
CA GLU A 29 -3.54 -15.99 3.54
C GLU A 29 -2.75 -14.80 2.96
N VAL A 30 -1.43 -14.93 2.84
CA VAL A 30 -0.57 -13.93 2.20
C VAL A 30 -0.85 -13.87 0.70
N SER A 31 -1.05 -15.02 0.06
CA SER A 31 -1.46 -15.09 -1.35
C SER A 31 -2.76 -14.31 -1.59
N ALA A 32 -3.78 -14.49 -0.75
CA ALA A 32 -5.05 -13.79 -0.85
C ALA A 32 -4.90 -12.26 -0.69
N LEU A 33 -4.01 -11.81 0.20
CA LEU A 33 -3.68 -10.39 0.35
C LEU A 33 -3.00 -9.84 -0.92
N ILE A 34 -2.00 -10.56 -1.46
CA ILE A 34 -1.29 -10.16 -2.68
C ILE A 34 -2.26 -10.08 -3.86
N GLU A 35 -3.16 -11.05 -4.03
CA GLU A 35 -4.18 -11.05 -5.08
C GLU A 35 -5.15 -9.87 -4.95
N SER A 36 -5.58 -9.56 -3.72
CA SER A 36 -6.46 -8.43 -3.46
C SER A 36 -5.78 -7.11 -3.83
N ILE A 37 -4.51 -6.92 -3.46
CA ILE A 37 -3.73 -5.73 -3.83
C ILE A 37 -3.52 -5.67 -5.33
N ALA A 38 -3.19 -6.78 -5.98
CA ALA A 38 -3.02 -6.87 -7.43
C ALA A 38 -4.28 -6.43 -8.19
N ALA A 39 -5.46 -6.89 -7.74
CA ALA A 39 -6.73 -6.50 -8.30
C ALA A 39 -6.99 -4.99 -8.15
N GLN A 40 -6.66 -4.40 -6.99
CA GLN A 40 -6.82 -2.95 -6.79
C GLN A 40 -5.82 -2.11 -7.62
N LEU A 41 -4.58 -2.58 -7.79
CA LEU A 41 -3.61 -1.94 -8.69
C LEU A 41 -4.09 -2.00 -10.15
N GLY A 42 -4.59 -3.17 -10.58
CA GLY A 42 -5.19 -3.36 -11.90
C GLY A 42 -6.36 -2.42 -12.14
N ARG A 43 -7.29 -2.35 -11.18
CA ARG A 43 -8.43 -1.42 -11.19
C ARG A 43 -7.97 0.03 -11.34
N LEU A 44 -7.06 0.49 -10.47
CA LEU A 44 -6.57 1.88 -10.49
C LEU A 44 -5.90 2.24 -11.83
N SER A 45 -5.26 1.27 -12.48
CA SER A 45 -4.60 1.50 -13.77
C SER A 45 -5.54 1.48 -14.98
N SER A 46 -6.69 0.80 -14.89
CA SER A 46 -7.58 0.54 -16.02
C SER A 46 -8.89 1.33 -15.99
N GLU A 47 -9.35 1.74 -14.80
CA GLU A 47 -10.60 2.49 -14.64
C GLU A 47 -10.31 3.99 -14.46
N PRO A 48 -10.70 4.86 -15.41
CA PRO A 48 -10.46 6.30 -15.29
C PRO A 48 -11.14 6.96 -14.09
N SER A 49 -12.22 6.35 -13.57
CA SER A 49 -12.95 6.82 -12.40
C SER A 49 -12.37 6.35 -11.07
N ALA A 50 -11.43 5.38 -11.08
CA ALA A 50 -10.84 4.89 -9.84
C ALA A 50 -9.97 5.98 -9.21
N THR A 51 -10.19 6.24 -7.92
CA THR A 51 -9.47 7.28 -7.20
C THR A 51 -8.41 6.70 -6.27
N ASP A 52 -7.41 7.52 -5.95
CA ASP A 52 -6.38 7.18 -4.96
C ASP A 52 -6.98 6.87 -3.58
N PHE A 53 -8.08 7.53 -3.21
CA PHE A 53 -8.74 7.33 -1.93
C PHE A 53 -9.48 5.99 -1.88
N GLU A 54 -10.24 5.65 -2.93
CA GLU A 54 -10.88 4.33 -3.04
C GLU A 54 -9.86 3.19 -3.08
N TYR A 55 -8.75 3.37 -3.79
CA TYR A 55 -7.66 2.40 -3.78
C TYR A 55 -7.10 2.21 -2.37
N TRP A 56 -6.84 3.31 -1.66
CA TRP A 56 -6.31 3.27 -0.29
C TRP A 56 -7.24 2.55 0.66
N ASP A 57 -8.54 2.83 0.58
CA ASP A 57 -9.59 2.24 1.42
C ASP A 57 -9.66 0.73 1.19
N ARG A 58 -9.76 0.29 -0.07
CA ARG A 58 -9.86 -1.14 -0.40
C ARG A 58 -8.60 -1.95 -0.09
N VAL A 59 -7.42 -1.36 -0.22
CA VAL A 59 -6.17 -2.03 0.19
C VAL A 59 -6.10 -2.15 1.72
N HIS A 60 -6.64 -1.19 2.47
CA HIS A 60 -6.78 -1.31 3.93
C HIS A 60 -7.80 -2.38 4.31
N ASP A 61 -8.95 -2.43 3.64
CA ASP A 61 -9.94 -3.49 3.86
C ASP A 61 -9.32 -4.88 3.63
N ALA A 62 -8.54 -5.05 2.55
CA ALA A 62 -7.84 -6.30 2.28
C ALA A 62 -6.84 -6.66 3.39
N LEU A 63 -6.17 -5.67 3.97
CA LEU A 63 -5.26 -5.87 5.10
C LEU A 63 -6.00 -6.29 6.37
N GLU A 64 -7.19 -5.72 6.65
CA GLU A 64 -8.03 -6.13 7.79
C GLU A 64 -8.59 -7.54 7.61
N VAL A 65 -8.95 -7.92 6.37
CA VAL A 65 -9.34 -9.30 6.04
C VAL A 65 -8.18 -10.26 6.32
N TYR A 66 -6.96 -9.92 5.90
CA TYR A 66 -5.77 -10.72 6.19
C TYR A 66 -5.49 -10.82 7.70
N ARG A 67 -5.58 -9.71 8.45
CA ARG A 67 -5.40 -9.70 9.91
C ARG A 67 -6.41 -10.59 10.61
N SER A 68 -7.67 -10.51 10.21
CA SER A 68 -8.74 -11.36 10.75
C SER A 68 -8.50 -12.84 10.43
N ALA A 69 -8.06 -13.14 9.20
CA ALA A 69 -7.76 -14.52 8.78
C ALA A 69 -6.56 -15.13 9.52
N THR A 70 -5.62 -14.31 9.99
CA THR A 70 -4.38 -14.74 10.64
C THR A 70 -4.35 -14.48 12.14
N GLU A 71 -5.44 -13.97 12.72
CA GLU A 71 -5.52 -13.58 14.14
C GLU A 71 -5.21 -14.75 15.08
N ALA A 72 -5.75 -15.94 14.77
CA ALA A 72 -5.54 -17.13 15.59
C ALA A 72 -4.34 -17.97 15.13
N THR A 73 -4.26 -18.28 13.83
CA THR A 73 -3.21 -19.12 13.25
C THR A 73 -3.21 -18.99 11.72
N PHE A 74 -2.16 -19.51 11.08
CA PHE A 74 -2.15 -19.85 9.66
C PHE A 74 -2.70 -21.26 9.43
N SER A 75 -3.26 -21.50 8.25
CA SER A 75 -3.71 -22.81 7.76
C SER A 75 -2.57 -23.81 7.57
N GLY A 76 -1.34 -23.32 7.34
CA GLY A 76 -0.17 -24.10 6.97
C GLY A 76 -0.11 -24.48 5.49
N LYS A 77 -1.10 -24.09 4.68
CA LYS A 77 -1.08 -24.32 3.23
C LYS A 77 -0.24 -23.26 2.53
N LEU A 78 0.48 -23.69 1.50
CA LEU A 78 1.32 -22.84 0.68
C LEU A 78 0.75 -22.74 -0.74
N VAL A 79 0.91 -21.56 -1.33
CA VAL A 79 0.56 -21.26 -2.72
C VAL A 79 1.84 -20.86 -3.45
N ALA A 80 2.11 -21.54 -4.56
CA ALA A 80 3.25 -21.23 -5.42
C ALA A 80 2.95 -20.04 -6.33
N TRP A 81 3.86 -19.06 -6.34
CA TRP A 81 3.83 -17.90 -7.21
C TRP A 81 4.99 -17.93 -8.19
N GLU A 82 4.68 -18.09 -9.47
CA GLU A 82 5.67 -18.03 -10.53
C GLU A 82 6.28 -16.63 -10.66
N PRO A 83 7.56 -16.51 -11.08
CA PRO A 83 8.22 -15.22 -11.26
C PRO A 83 7.43 -14.24 -12.14
N ALA A 84 6.80 -14.73 -13.21
CA ALA A 84 5.98 -13.91 -14.10
C ALA A 84 4.76 -13.27 -13.42
N ARG A 85 4.31 -13.82 -12.28
CA ARG A 85 3.13 -13.35 -11.55
C ARG A 85 3.50 -12.50 -10.33
N LEU A 86 4.66 -12.76 -9.70
CA LEU A 86 5.10 -12.06 -8.50
C LEU A 86 6.23 -11.06 -8.73
N GLY A 87 7.17 -11.36 -9.63
CA GLY A 87 8.43 -10.65 -9.82
C GLY A 87 8.30 -9.19 -10.27
N ARG A 88 9.45 -8.53 -10.42
CA ARG A 88 9.51 -7.10 -10.73
C ARG A 88 9.13 -6.79 -12.17
N SER A 89 9.57 -7.61 -13.11
CA SER A 89 9.44 -7.34 -14.55
C SER A 89 7.99 -7.28 -15.03
N THR A 90 7.16 -8.22 -14.57
CA THR A 90 5.80 -8.45 -15.08
C THR A 90 4.78 -8.74 -13.98
N GLY A 91 5.25 -9.01 -12.76
CA GLY A 91 4.40 -9.41 -11.65
C GLY A 91 3.89 -8.26 -10.78
N VAL A 92 3.25 -8.65 -9.69
CA VAL A 92 2.65 -7.73 -8.72
C VAL A 92 3.66 -6.77 -8.10
N LEU A 93 4.89 -7.21 -7.81
CA LEU A 93 5.93 -6.33 -7.27
C LEU A 93 6.29 -5.21 -8.26
N GLY A 94 6.30 -5.51 -9.56
CA GLY A 94 6.44 -4.51 -10.61
C GLY A 94 5.32 -3.46 -10.59
N ALA A 95 4.07 -3.91 -10.45
CA ALA A 95 2.92 -3.01 -10.35
C ALA A 95 2.96 -2.13 -9.10
N MET A 96 3.39 -2.69 -7.95
CA MET A 96 3.59 -1.92 -6.72
C MET A 96 4.66 -0.84 -6.89
N LEU A 97 5.82 -1.17 -7.49
CA LEU A 97 6.89 -0.22 -7.77
C LEU A 97 6.42 0.90 -8.70
N ALA A 98 5.71 0.57 -9.77
CA ALA A 98 5.14 1.57 -10.69
C ALA A 98 4.18 2.52 -9.96
N ARG A 99 3.39 2.01 -9.01
CA ARG A 99 2.52 2.84 -8.17
C ARG A 99 3.32 3.77 -7.24
N MET A 100 4.38 3.27 -6.63
CA MET A 100 5.26 4.08 -5.79
C MET A 100 5.96 5.18 -6.60
N ASP A 101 6.40 4.89 -7.82
CA ASP A 101 6.99 5.88 -8.74
C ASP A 101 6.01 7.03 -9.06
N GLN A 102 4.72 6.73 -9.26
CA GLN A 102 3.69 7.77 -9.39
C GLN A 102 3.59 8.62 -8.12
N GLY A 103 3.64 7.98 -6.95
CA GLY A 103 3.67 8.66 -5.65
C GLY A 103 4.87 9.59 -5.50
N PHE A 104 6.06 9.15 -5.91
CA PHE A 104 7.28 9.96 -5.87
C PHE A 104 7.22 11.15 -6.83
N LYS A 105 6.75 10.94 -8.07
CA LYS A 105 6.53 12.02 -9.04
C LYS A 105 5.58 13.08 -8.47
N ARG A 106 4.50 12.65 -7.81
CA ARG A 106 3.57 13.56 -7.14
C ARG A 106 4.20 14.23 -5.93
N ALA A 107 4.98 13.54 -5.10
CA ALA A 107 5.65 14.15 -3.95
C ALA A 107 6.63 15.25 -4.40
N LEU A 108 7.34 15.05 -5.51
CA LEU A 108 8.26 16.02 -6.08
C LEU A 108 7.57 17.32 -6.55
N THR A 109 6.27 17.31 -6.86
CA THR A 109 5.56 18.56 -7.22
C THR A 109 5.40 19.51 -6.03
N PHE A 110 5.56 19.01 -4.80
CA PHE A 110 5.57 19.81 -3.58
C PHE A 110 6.97 20.26 -3.16
N ALA A 111 8.03 19.82 -3.86
CA ALA A 111 9.40 20.20 -3.56
C ALA A 111 9.74 21.56 -4.18
N SER A 112 10.33 22.47 -3.39
CA SER A 112 10.77 23.79 -3.87
C SER A 112 12.20 23.80 -4.42
N ASN A 113 13.02 22.81 -4.06
CA ASN A 113 14.45 22.72 -4.38
C ASN A 113 14.87 21.34 -4.93
N GLY A 114 13.91 20.55 -5.42
CA GLY A 114 14.16 19.18 -5.88
C GLY A 114 14.42 18.15 -4.77
N VAL A 115 14.41 18.58 -3.50
CA VAL A 115 14.45 17.66 -2.35
C VAL A 115 13.03 17.23 -2.03
N VAL A 116 12.78 15.93 -2.09
CA VAL A 116 11.46 15.39 -1.80
C VAL A 116 11.04 15.68 -0.35
N PRO A 117 9.77 16.00 -0.09
CA PRO A 117 9.27 16.19 1.26
C PRO A 117 9.26 14.86 2.02
N THR A 118 9.83 14.88 3.23
CA THR A 118 9.88 13.70 4.10
C THR A 118 8.58 13.45 4.85
N TYR A 119 7.89 14.52 5.24
CA TYR A 119 6.62 14.50 5.96
C TYR A 119 5.76 15.66 5.48
N PHE A 120 4.45 15.43 5.38
CA PHE A 120 3.47 16.48 5.14
C PHE A 120 2.83 16.88 6.46
N LYS A 121 2.72 18.19 6.70
CA LYS A 121 1.94 18.74 7.80
C LYS A 121 0.81 19.57 7.20
N PHE A 122 -0.42 19.17 7.47
CA PHE A 122 -1.60 19.94 7.13
C PHE A 122 -2.12 20.63 8.39
N THR A 123 -2.30 21.94 8.33
CA THR A 123 -2.95 22.69 9.41
C THR A 123 -4.44 22.68 9.14
N VAL A 124 -5.24 22.19 10.10
CA VAL A 124 -6.70 22.27 10.01
C VAL A 124 -7.12 23.74 10.06
N THR A 125 -7.69 24.25 8.98
CA THR A 125 -8.09 25.66 8.86
C THR A 125 -9.58 25.89 9.17
N LYS A 126 -10.40 24.83 9.15
CA LYS A 126 -11.83 24.87 9.45
C LYS A 126 -12.22 23.62 10.23
N TYR A 127 -12.93 23.81 11.33
CA TYR A 127 -13.52 22.75 12.15
C TYR A 127 -14.73 23.31 12.90
N GLU A 128 -15.65 22.43 13.28
CA GLU A 128 -16.82 22.80 14.10
C GLU A 128 -16.64 22.29 15.53
N LEU A 129 -16.84 23.17 16.52
CA LEU A 129 -16.88 22.76 17.92
C LEU A 129 -18.21 22.04 18.18
N THR A 130 -18.13 20.82 18.71
CA THR A 130 -19.31 20.01 19.03
C THR A 130 -20.02 20.45 20.31
N GLY A 131 -19.42 21.36 21.09
CA GLY A 131 -19.90 21.80 22.40
C GLY A 131 -19.69 20.79 23.53
N ALA A 132 -19.22 19.57 23.24
CA ALA A 132 -18.85 18.58 24.23
C ALA A 132 -17.36 18.68 24.61
N THR A 133 -17.03 18.14 25.78
CA THR A 133 -15.67 18.03 26.29
C THR A 133 -15.34 16.58 26.56
N SER A 134 -14.12 16.18 26.22
CA SER A 134 -13.59 14.86 26.56
C SER A 134 -13.42 14.71 28.07
N SER A 135 -13.20 13.48 28.55
CA SER A 135 -12.87 13.18 29.95
C SER A 135 -11.62 13.91 30.47
N ARG A 136 -10.79 14.47 29.59
CA ARG A 136 -9.62 15.30 29.90
C ARG A 136 -9.91 16.81 29.86
N GLY A 137 -11.17 17.22 29.70
CA GLY A 137 -11.58 18.62 29.58
C GLY A 137 -11.26 19.28 28.24
N LEU A 138 -10.78 18.52 27.25
CA LEU A 138 -10.45 19.06 25.93
C LEU A 138 -11.72 19.14 25.07
N PRO A 139 -11.97 20.26 24.36
CA PRO A 139 -13.14 20.42 23.50
C PRO A 139 -13.09 19.43 22.33
N THR A 140 -14.23 18.83 22.00
CA THR A 140 -14.35 17.90 20.86
C THR A 140 -14.74 18.64 19.59
N VAL A 141 -14.08 18.30 18.49
CA VAL A 141 -14.27 18.92 17.17
C VAL A 141 -14.85 17.91 16.18
N LYS A 142 -15.66 18.41 15.26
CA LYS A 142 -16.09 17.69 14.06
C LYS A 142 -15.35 18.31 12.87
N VAL A 143 -14.75 17.45 12.05
CA VAL A 143 -14.01 17.81 10.83
C VAL A 143 -14.91 17.57 9.63
#